data_AF-A0A2V9PRZ3-F1
#
_entry.id   AF-A0A2V9PRZ3-F1
#
_cell.length_a   1.000
_cell.length_b   1.000
_cell.length_c   1.000
_cell.angle_alpha   90.00
_cell.angle_beta   90.00
_cell.angle_gamma   90.00
#
_symmetry.space_group_name_H-M   'P 1'
#
loop_
_entity.id
_entity.type
_entity.pdbx_description
1 polymer ?
#
loop_
_entity_poly.entity_id
_entity_poly.type
_entity_poly.pdbx_seq_one_letter_code
_entity_poly.pdbx_strand_id
1 'polypeptide(L)'
;MGRIPVPTEILDAKGSFLKHPERRRPNEPQETRPLGNAPKYLTAEQKKLWGEIAHNLPPGVGKVSDRFAFEMLVRLMAKERADSINNNQRRQLIKLLGSFGMTPADRSKISVASPPLNRLQQFLAKSKPVLLTPDVSDKPTEGIQ
;
A
#
# COMPACT_ATOMS: atom_id res chain seq x y z
N MET A 1 -10.06 19.49 16.82
CA MET A 1 -9.48 18.81 15.63
C MET A 1 -9.61 17.31 15.81
N GLY A 2 -10.38 16.64 14.94
CA GLY A 2 -10.58 15.19 15.02
C GLY A 2 -9.30 14.43 14.62
N ARG A 3 -9.07 13.27 15.23
CA ARG A 3 -7.96 12.38 14.89
C ARG A 3 -8.07 11.93 13.43
N ILE A 4 -6.98 12.04 12.67
CA ILE A 4 -6.93 11.55 11.28
C ILE A 4 -7.17 10.03 11.29
N PRO A 5 -8.11 9.51 10.48
CA PRO A 5 -8.36 8.09 10.40
C PRO A 5 -7.10 7.35 9.93
N VAL A 6 -6.71 6.34 10.68
CA VAL A 6 -5.64 5.41 10.29
C VAL A 6 -6.24 4.39 9.32
N PRO A 7 -5.55 4.05 8.21
CA PRO A 7 -5.95 2.98 7.29
C PRO A 7 -6.21 1.64 7.97
N THR A 8 -7.12 0.84 7.43
CA THR A 8 -7.51 -0.47 8.00
C THR A 8 -6.32 -1.42 8.10
N GLU A 9 -5.46 -1.48 7.08
CA GLU A 9 -4.24 -2.32 7.06
C GLU A 9 -3.30 -2.03 8.24
N ILE A 10 -3.10 -0.76 8.59
CA ILE A 10 -2.23 -0.35 9.70
C ILE A 10 -2.88 -0.71 11.05
N LEU A 11 -4.21 -0.61 11.14
CA LEU A 11 -4.93 -1.01 12.35
C LEU A 11 -4.89 -2.52 12.56
N ASP A 12 -4.99 -3.31 11.48
CA ASP A 12 -4.90 -4.77 11.52
C ASP A 12 -3.48 -5.23 11.90
N ALA A 13 -2.45 -4.65 11.28
CA ALA A 13 -1.05 -4.92 11.62
C ALA A 13 -0.73 -4.61 13.10
N LYS A 14 -1.44 -3.65 13.71
CA LYS A 14 -1.32 -3.32 15.14
C LYS A 14 -2.16 -4.22 16.06
N GLY A 15 -2.92 -5.18 15.52
CA GLY A 15 -3.82 -6.04 16.27
C GLY A 15 -5.04 -5.30 16.84
N SER A 16 -5.38 -4.13 16.30
CA SER A 16 -6.51 -3.31 16.81
C SER A 16 -7.84 -4.06 16.71
N PHE A 17 -8.00 -4.86 15.65
CA PHE A 17 -9.21 -5.64 15.40
C PHE A 17 -9.28 -6.95 16.18
N LEU A 18 -8.21 -7.39 16.85
CA LEU A 18 -8.28 -8.51 17.79
C LEU A 18 -9.08 -8.14 19.05
N LYS A 19 -8.98 -6.86 19.47
CA LYS A 19 -9.72 -6.32 20.62
C LYS A 19 -11.06 -5.71 20.23
N HIS A 20 -11.14 -5.13 19.04
CA HIS A 20 -12.33 -4.43 18.54
C HIS A 20 -12.65 -4.82 17.08
N PRO A 21 -13.16 -6.04 16.83
CA PRO A 21 -13.46 -6.52 15.48
C PRO A 21 -14.48 -5.65 14.74
N GLU A 22 -15.42 -5.04 15.47
CA GLU A 22 -16.50 -4.19 14.96
C GLU A 22 -16.01 -2.91 14.28
N ARG A 23 -14.76 -2.51 14.53
CA ARG A 23 -14.17 -1.29 13.95
C ARG A 23 -13.59 -1.52 12.55
N ARG A 24 -13.61 -2.75 12.03
CA ARG A 24 -13.20 -3.03 10.66
C ARG A 24 -14.09 -2.26 9.70
N ARG A 25 -13.47 -1.71 8.66
CA ARG A 25 -14.16 -0.96 7.59
C ARG A 25 -14.16 -1.82 6.34
N PRO A 26 -15.09 -2.78 6.19
CA PRO A 26 -15.06 -3.73 5.08
C PRO A 26 -15.21 -3.07 3.71
N ASN A 27 -15.82 -1.89 3.66
CA ASN A 27 -16.11 -1.17 2.42
C ASN A 27 -15.13 -0.01 2.18
N GLU A 28 -13.89 -0.09 2.68
CA GLU A 28 -12.86 0.92 2.37
C GLU A 28 -12.52 0.86 0.86
N PRO A 29 -12.63 1.98 0.13
CA PRO A 29 -12.36 1.98 -1.31
C PRO A 29 -10.90 1.68 -1.58
N GLN A 30 -10.65 0.69 -2.45
CA GLN A 30 -9.32 0.29 -2.89
C GLN A 30 -9.15 0.62 -4.36
N GLU A 31 -8.18 1.46 -4.70
CA GLU A 31 -7.83 1.73 -6.09
C GLU A 31 -6.73 0.75 -6.55
N THR A 32 -7.11 -0.18 -7.40
CA THR A 32 -6.20 -1.21 -7.91
C THR A 32 -5.61 -0.84 -9.26
N ARG A 33 -6.25 0.06 -10.02
CA ARG A 33 -5.85 0.42 -11.38
C ARG A 33 -4.51 1.14 -11.40
N PRO A 34 -3.65 0.86 -12.40
CA PRO A 34 -2.34 1.50 -12.51
C PRO A 34 -2.47 2.98 -12.84
N LEU A 35 -1.49 3.80 -12.40
CA LEU A 35 -1.41 5.24 -12.65
C LEU A 35 -1.72 5.65 -14.12
N GLY A 36 -1.27 4.84 -15.07
CA GLY A 36 -1.53 5.00 -16.50
C GLY A 36 -0.68 6.08 -17.17
N ASN A 37 -1.03 6.39 -18.42
CA ASN A 37 -0.26 7.30 -19.26
C ASN A 37 -0.41 8.78 -18.85
N ALA A 38 0.60 9.57 -19.17
CA ALA A 38 0.62 11.01 -18.96
C ALA A 38 -0.58 11.72 -19.64
N PRO A 39 -1.19 12.75 -19.00
CA PRO A 39 -2.24 13.55 -19.61
C PRO A 39 -1.82 14.19 -20.95
N LYS A 40 -2.77 14.29 -21.89
CA LYS A 40 -2.51 14.77 -23.27
C LYS A 40 -1.99 16.21 -23.32
N TYR A 41 -2.44 17.06 -22.40
CA TYR A 41 -2.09 18.48 -22.33
C TYR A 41 -0.71 18.76 -21.72
N LEU A 42 -0.01 17.76 -21.17
CA LEU A 42 1.35 17.96 -20.68
C LEU A 42 2.32 18.21 -21.85
N THR A 43 3.33 19.03 -21.59
CA THR A 43 4.42 19.28 -22.56
C THR A 43 5.20 17.98 -22.82
N ALA A 44 5.96 17.93 -23.92
CA ALA A 44 6.77 16.75 -24.26
C ALA A 44 7.75 16.39 -23.12
N GLU A 45 8.39 17.40 -22.53
CA GLU A 45 9.31 17.22 -21.39
C GLU A 45 8.59 16.68 -20.15
N GLN A 46 7.41 17.21 -19.83
CA GLN A 46 6.59 16.74 -18.70
C GLN A 46 6.11 15.30 -18.92
N LYS A 47 5.79 14.90 -20.16
CA LYS A 47 5.44 13.51 -20.49
C LYS A 47 6.62 12.56 -20.31
N LYS A 48 7.83 12.99 -20.72
CA LYS A 48 9.07 12.23 -20.48
C LYS A 48 9.31 12.06 -18.97
N LEU A 49 9.19 13.14 -18.21
CA LEU A 49 9.29 13.13 -16.76
C LEU A 49 8.24 12.23 -16.09
N TRP A 50 7.01 12.24 -16.58
CA TRP A 50 5.96 11.35 -16.08
C TRP A 50 6.39 9.90 -16.18
N GLY A 51 6.89 9.47 -17.36
CA GLY A 51 7.37 8.11 -17.56
C GLY A 51 8.55 7.77 -16.66
N GLU A 52 9.53 8.68 -16.56
CA GLU A 52 10.72 8.50 -15.73
C GLU A 52 10.38 8.36 -14.23
N ILE A 53 9.56 9.27 -13.69
CA ILE A 53 9.16 9.24 -12.29
C ILE A 53 8.26 8.03 -12.01
N ALA A 54 7.36 7.67 -12.93
CA ALA A 54 6.47 6.52 -12.77
C ALA A 54 7.24 5.20 -12.77
N HIS A 55 8.33 5.12 -13.55
CA HIS A 55 9.23 3.97 -13.56
C HIS A 55 9.97 3.80 -12.22
N ASN A 56 10.33 4.91 -11.57
CA ASN A 56 11.06 4.91 -10.30
C ASN A 56 10.16 4.73 -9.07
N LEU A 57 8.83 4.74 -9.25
CA LEU A 57 7.90 4.50 -8.13
C LEU A 57 8.06 3.08 -7.59
N PRO A 58 7.96 2.89 -6.26
CA PRO A 58 7.84 1.55 -5.72
C PRO A 58 6.59 0.83 -6.29
N PRO A 59 6.67 -0.47 -6.58
CA PRO A 59 5.56 -1.22 -7.13
C PRO A 59 4.29 -1.11 -6.26
N GLY A 60 3.16 -0.84 -6.90
CA GLY A 60 1.87 -0.75 -6.21
C GLY A 60 1.56 0.59 -5.54
N VAL A 61 2.46 1.58 -5.58
CA VAL A 61 2.23 2.91 -4.98
C VAL A 61 1.43 3.83 -5.89
N GLY A 62 1.85 4.00 -7.15
CA GLY A 62 1.17 4.91 -8.08
C GLY A 62 -0.12 4.33 -8.64
N LYS A 63 -1.27 4.89 -8.24
CA LYS A 63 -2.61 4.49 -8.71
C LYS A 63 -3.33 5.58 -9.49
N VAL A 64 -4.45 5.23 -10.14
CA VAL A 64 -5.27 6.20 -10.90
C VAL A 64 -5.76 7.36 -10.02
N SER A 65 -6.10 7.08 -8.76
CA SER A 65 -6.54 8.09 -7.78
C SER A 65 -5.50 9.18 -7.55
N ASP A 66 -4.22 8.85 -7.73
CA ASP A 66 -3.10 9.74 -7.38
C ASP A 66 -2.68 10.62 -8.55
N ARG A 67 -3.31 10.48 -9.72
CA ARG A 67 -2.91 11.16 -10.98
C ARG A 67 -2.78 12.66 -10.83
N PHE A 68 -3.67 13.33 -10.08
CA PHE A 68 -3.58 14.79 -9.89
C PHE A 68 -2.38 15.19 -9.03
N ALA A 69 -2.11 14.45 -7.95
CA ALA A 69 -0.93 14.68 -7.10
C ALA A 69 0.36 14.37 -7.87
N PHE A 70 0.35 13.31 -8.67
CA PHE A 70 1.46 12.92 -9.52
C PHE A 70 1.71 13.93 -10.65
N GLU A 71 0.68 14.50 -11.24
CA GLU A 71 0.82 15.59 -12.21
C GLU A 71 1.48 16.82 -11.57
N MET A 72 1.06 17.20 -10.36
CA MET A 72 1.69 18.31 -9.64
C MET A 72 3.17 18.02 -9.37
N LEU A 73 3.51 16.79 -9.00
CA LEU A 73 4.89 16.33 -8.84
C LEU A 73 5.69 16.51 -10.14
N VAL A 74 5.16 16.05 -11.27
CA VAL A 74 5.80 16.18 -12.59
C VAL A 74 6.03 17.64 -12.97
N ARG A 75 5.03 18.51 -12.79
CA ARG A 75 5.14 19.95 -13.09
C ARG A 75 6.19 20.64 -12.22
N LEU A 76 6.26 20.30 -10.94
CA LEU A 76 7.26 20.85 -10.02
C LEU A 76 8.66 20.32 -10.33
N MET A 77 8.79 19.04 -10.67
CA MET A 77 10.07 18.45 -11.08
C MET A 77 10.59 19.07 -12.38
N ALA A 78 9.70 19.39 -13.33
CA ALA A 78 10.08 20.09 -14.56
C ALA A 78 10.66 21.49 -14.24
N LYS A 79 10.06 22.22 -13.30
CA LYS A 79 10.58 23.51 -12.84
C LYS A 79 11.90 23.39 -12.12
N GLU A 80 12.05 22.36 -11.29
CA GLU A 80 13.32 22.05 -10.59
C GLU A 80 14.45 21.80 -11.58
N ARG A 81 14.22 21.00 -12.63
CA ARG A 81 15.24 20.75 -13.68
C ARG A 81 15.57 21.96 -14.53
N ALA A 82 14.64 22.90 -14.65
CA ALA A 82 14.82 24.15 -15.38
C ALA A 82 15.35 25.29 -14.48
N ASP A 83 15.79 24.99 -13.25
CA ASP A 83 16.30 25.96 -12.26
C ASP A 83 15.38 27.18 -12.05
N SER A 84 14.07 27.01 -12.26
CA SER A 84 13.05 28.06 -12.20
C SER A 84 12.10 27.93 -11.01
N ILE A 85 12.42 27.00 -10.10
CA ILE A 85 11.60 26.69 -8.93
C ILE A 85 11.83 27.69 -7.79
N ASN A 86 10.76 28.09 -7.11
CA ASN A 86 10.88 28.91 -5.90
C ASN A 86 10.90 28.05 -4.62
N ASN A 87 11.30 28.63 -3.48
CA ASN A 87 11.41 27.92 -2.21
C ASN A 87 10.10 27.27 -1.72
N ASN A 88 8.95 27.89 -2.01
CA ASN A 88 7.65 27.33 -1.63
C ASN A 88 7.31 26.11 -2.49
N GLN A 89 7.55 26.20 -3.79
CA GLN A 89 7.38 25.11 -4.75
C GLN A 89 8.33 23.95 -4.45
N ARG A 90 9.60 24.22 -4.12
CA ARG A 90 10.57 23.19 -3.72
C ARG A 90 10.14 22.48 -2.43
N ARG A 91 9.60 23.19 -1.46
CA ARG A 91 9.00 22.56 -0.26
C ARG A 91 7.84 21.63 -0.61
N GLN A 92 6.96 22.03 -1.52
CA GLN A 92 5.87 21.15 -2.00
C GLN A 92 6.39 19.95 -2.79
N LEU A 93 7.45 20.13 -3.59
CA LEU A 93 8.11 19.05 -4.31
C LEU A 93 8.66 17.99 -3.35
N ILE A 94 9.41 18.41 -2.33
CA ILE A 94 9.95 17.51 -1.29
C ILE A 94 8.81 16.76 -0.58
N LYS A 95 7.71 17.45 -0.27
CA LYS A 95 6.53 16.83 0.36
C LYS A 95 5.91 15.75 -0.53
N LEU A 96 5.72 16.03 -1.82
CA LEU A 96 5.17 15.06 -2.78
C LEU A 96 6.10 13.86 -2.96
N LEU A 97 7.41 14.10 -3.08
CA LEU A 97 8.42 13.03 -3.16
C LEU A 97 8.32 12.10 -1.94
N GLY A 98 8.12 12.65 -0.74
CA GLY A 98 7.90 11.87 0.46
C GLY A 98 6.59 11.08 0.43
N SER A 99 5.48 11.70 0.01
CA SER A 99 4.19 11.01 -0.11
C SER A 99 4.22 9.81 -1.07
N PHE A 100 5.04 9.88 -2.11
CA PHE A 100 5.20 8.80 -3.10
C PHE A 100 6.32 7.80 -2.75
N GLY A 101 6.97 7.93 -1.59
CA GLY A 101 7.99 6.97 -1.15
C GLY A 101 9.29 7.07 -1.95
N MET A 102 9.65 8.25 -2.43
CA MET A 102 10.87 8.43 -3.22
C MET A 102 12.13 8.54 -2.36
N THR A 103 12.01 8.49 -1.03
CA THR A 103 13.16 8.41 -0.09
C THR A 103 13.13 7.10 0.70
N PRO A 104 14.28 6.58 1.16
CA PRO A 104 14.31 5.37 1.98
C PRO A 104 13.45 5.48 3.25
N ALA A 105 13.46 6.65 3.90
CA ALA A 105 12.70 6.90 5.12
C ALA A 105 11.18 6.96 4.88
N ASP A 106 10.76 7.38 3.70
CA ASP A 106 9.33 7.44 3.37
C ASP A 106 8.80 6.10 2.86
N ARG A 107 9.64 5.28 2.19
CA ARG A 107 9.27 3.91 1.81
C ARG A 107 8.85 3.05 3.00
N SER A 108 9.46 3.23 4.16
CA SER A 108 9.08 2.48 5.38
C SER A 108 7.67 2.79 5.90
N LYS A 109 7.09 3.93 5.49
CA LYS A 109 5.75 4.38 5.89
C LYS A 109 4.66 3.88 4.96
N ILE A 110 5.02 3.34 3.79
CA ILE A 110 4.09 2.90 2.77
C ILE A 110 3.86 1.40 2.92
N SER A 111 2.60 1.02 3.08
CA SER A 111 2.16 -0.37 3.01
C SER A 111 1.50 -0.60 1.66
N VAL A 112 2.02 -1.55 0.89
CA VAL A 112 1.42 -2.04 -0.36
C VAL A 112 0.99 -3.47 -0.18
N ALA A 113 -0.10 -3.86 -0.85
CA ALA A 113 -0.54 -5.24 -0.87
C ALA A 113 0.58 -6.15 -1.38
N SER A 114 0.80 -7.27 -0.69
CA SER A 114 1.80 -8.25 -1.11
C SER A 114 1.40 -8.86 -2.46
N PRO A 115 2.34 -9.07 -3.39
CA PRO A 115 2.05 -9.78 -4.62
C PRO A 115 1.52 -11.19 -4.31
N PRO A 116 0.63 -11.74 -5.16
CA PRO A 116 0.09 -13.08 -4.95
C PRO A 116 1.22 -14.11 -4.90
N LEU A 117 1.08 -15.09 -4.00
CA LEU A 117 2.10 -16.12 -3.80
C LEU A 117 2.36 -16.88 -5.12
N ASN A 118 3.62 -17.08 -5.44
CA ASN A 118 4.02 -17.93 -6.57
C ASN A 118 3.72 -19.41 -6.28
N ARG A 119 3.65 -20.24 -7.33
CA ARG A 119 3.31 -21.68 -7.22
C ARG A 119 4.15 -22.42 -6.16
N LEU A 120 5.45 -22.12 -6.08
CA LEU A 120 6.33 -22.70 -5.06
C LEU A 120 5.98 -22.25 -3.64
N GLN A 121 5.67 -20.97 -3.45
CA GLN A 121 5.26 -20.44 -2.15
C GLN A 121 3.90 -20.98 -1.72
N GLN A 122 2.97 -21.15 -2.66
CA GLN A 122 1.68 -21.80 -2.41
C GLN A 122 1.87 -23.25 -1.97
N PHE A 123 2.83 -23.97 -2.56
CA PHE A 123 3.18 -25.33 -2.17
C PHE A 123 3.74 -25.39 -0.75
N LEU A 124 4.71 -24.52 -0.41
CA LEU A 124 5.28 -24.43 0.94
C LEU A 124 4.26 -24.00 2.00
N ALA A 125 3.27 -23.18 1.64
CA ALA A 125 2.22 -22.75 2.56
C ALA A 125 1.20 -23.86 2.88
N LYS A 126 0.98 -24.81 1.96
CA LYS A 126 0.04 -25.92 2.12
C LYS A 126 0.49 -26.97 3.13
N SER A 127 1.77 -27.03 3.48
CA SER A 127 2.34 -28.11 4.28
C SER A 127 2.29 -27.89 5.80
N LYS A 128 1.42 -27.03 6.34
CA LYS A 128 1.14 -27.07 7.78
C LYS A 128 0.23 -28.27 8.06
N PRO A 129 0.73 -29.36 8.70
CA PRO A 129 -0.13 -30.46 9.06
C PRO A 129 -1.07 -29.99 10.17
N VAL A 130 -2.37 -30.20 9.98
CA VAL A 130 -3.33 -30.15 11.08
C VAL A 130 -2.88 -31.25 12.05
N LEU A 131 -2.41 -30.87 13.25
CA LEU A 131 -2.30 -31.83 14.34
C LEU A 131 -3.73 -32.29 14.64
N LEU A 132 -4.08 -33.48 14.17
CA LEU A 132 -5.25 -34.20 14.65
C LEU A 132 -4.96 -34.56 16.10
N THR A 133 -5.53 -33.81 17.04
CA THR A 133 -5.58 -34.27 18.43
C THR A 133 -6.53 -35.47 18.47
N PRO A 134 -6.12 -36.63 19.01
CA PRO A 134 -7.01 -37.78 19.14
C PRO A 134 -8.17 -37.43 20.07
N ASP A 135 -9.38 -37.71 19.60
CA ASP A 135 -10.63 -37.57 20.33
C ASP A 135 -10.67 -38.65 21.43
N VAL A 136 -10.40 -38.26 22.68
CA VAL A 136 -10.52 -39.17 23.84
C VAL A 136 -11.99 -39.20 24.24
N SER A 137 -12.74 -40.11 23.62
CA SER A 137 -14.05 -40.53 24.10
C SER A 137 -13.88 -41.46 25.30
N ASP A 138 -13.85 -40.89 26.51
CA ASP A 138 -14.09 -41.66 27.74
C ASP A 138 -15.60 -41.77 27.97
N LYS A 139 -16.15 -42.97 27.77
CA LYS A 139 -17.43 -43.39 28.38
C LYS A 139 -17.11 -44.35 29.53
N PRO A 140 -17.48 -44.03 30.78
CA PRO A 140 -17.36 -45.00 31.87
C PRO A 140 -18.42 -46.10 31.70
N THR A 141 -17.96 -47.34 31.80
CA THR A 141 -18.78 -48.55 31.78
C THR A 141 -19.44 -48.70 33.15
N GLU A 142 -20.76 -48.55 33.22
CA GLU A 142 -21.55 -49.04 34.37
C GLU A 142 -21.63 -50.56 34.28
N GLY A 143 -21.13 -51.25 35.32
CA GLY A 143 -21.17 -52.70 35.46
C GLY A 143 -21.38 -53.07 36.93
N ILE A 144 -22.65 -53.24 37.28
CA ILE A 144 -23.15 -53.74 38.57
C ILE A 144 -22.82 -55.24 38.68
N GLN A 145 -22.14 -55.66 39.75
CA GLN A 145 -22.48 -56.85 40.56
C GLN A 145 -21.99 -56.64 42.00
#